data_AF-A0A7Y8I369-F1
#
_entry.id   AF-A0A7Y8I369-F1
#
_cell.length_a   1.000
_cell.length_b   1.000
_cell.length_c   1.000
_cell.angle_alpha   90.00
_cell.angle_beta   90.00
_cell.angle_gamma   90.00
#
_symmetry.space_group_name_H-M   'P 1'
#
loop_
_entity.id
_entity.type
_entity.pdbx_description
1 polymer ?
#
loop_
_entity_poly.entity_id
_entity_poly.type
_entity_poly.pdbx_seq_one_letter_code
_entity_poly.pdbx_strand_id
1 'polypeptide(L)'
;MGTRVILEWSFSPPDYFEEPLQRSIGDVSLRIANSKVEASLDACVYGQDPGIRERLQTEVMSRFGAAQLVNQKPYELSANPTIVRSEPNGRRSVVAEPPGLAMTIVGHPVDIQVV
;
A
#
# COMPACT_ATOMS: atom_id res chain seq x y z
N MET A 1 24.04 6.65 -1.77
CA MET A 1 22.66 6.34 -1.34
C MET A 1 21.83 6.20 -2.59
N GLY A 2 21.23 5.03 -2.85
CA GLY A 2 20.42 4.77 -4.04
C GLY A 2 18.98 5.27 -3.88
N THR A 3 18.25 5.35 -5.00
CA THR A 3 16.81 5.66 -5.01
C THR A 3 16.04 4.52 -4.34
N ARG A 4 15.15 4.83 -3.40
CA ARG A 4 14.31 3.84 -2.72
C ARG A 4 12.87 3.91 -3.18
N VAL A 5 12.23 2.75 -3.24
CA VAL A 5 10.79 2.60 -3.45
C VAL A 5 10.19 2.04 -2.17
N ILE A 6 9.10 2.65 -1.73
CA ILE A 6 8.30 2.23 -0.60
C ILE A 6 6.90 1.93 -1.13
N LEU A 7 6.42 0.71 -0.89
CA LEU A 7 5.04 0.32 -1.12
C LEU A 7 4.32 0.38 0.23
N GLU A 8 3.28 1.20 0.32
CA GLU A 8 2.52 1.43 1.54
C GLU A 8 1.09 0.91 1.38
N TRP A 9 0.68 -0.01 2.25
CA TRP A 9 -0.70 -0.43 2.41
C TRP A 9 -1.28 0.17 3.68
N SER A 10 -2.49 0.70 3.62
CA SER A 10 -3.23 1.09 4.82
C SER A 10 -4.09 -0.07 5.31
N PHE A 11 -4.24 -0.18 6.62
CA PHE A 11 -5.13 -1.18 7.22
C PHE A 11 -5.89 -0.63 8.43
N SER A 12 -7.03 -1.25 8.73
CA SER A 12 -7.89 -0.95 9.86
C SER A 12 -8.39 -2.26 10.49
N PRO A 13 -8.51 -2.37 11.82
CA PRO A 13 -8.23 -1.33 12.82
C PRO A 13 -6.71 -1.14 13.11
N PRO A 14 -6.28 0.02 13.66
CA PRO A 14 -4.87 0.32 13.97
C PRO A 14 -4.20 -0.69 14.90
N ASP A 15 -4.96 -1.26 15.83
CA ASP A 15 -4.57 -2.23 16.85
C ASP A 15 -4.79 -3.68 16.39
N TYR A 16 -4.96 -3.90 15.07
CA TYR A 16 -5.16 -5.23 14.52
C TYR A 16 -3.97 -6.16 14.82
N PHE A 17 -2.75 -5.61 14.81
CA PHE A 17 -1.54 -6.26 15.30
C PHE A 17 -1.21 -5.72 16.68
N GLU A 18 -0.97 -6.64 17.63
CA GLU A 18 -0.67 -6.28 19.03
C GLU A 18 0.69 -5.56 19.17
N GLU A 19 1.64 -5.87 18.28
CA GLU A 19 2.97 -5.26 18.28
C GLU A 19 3.43 -4.86 16.86
N PRO A 20 4.23 -3.77 16.73
CA PRO A 20 4.87 -3.43 15.48
C PRO A 20 5.79 -4.56 15.00
N LEU A 21 5.63 -4.98 13.74
CA LEU A 21 6.42 -6.06 13.18
C LEU A 21 7.38 -5.52 12.14
N GLN A 22 8.65 -5.92 12.23
CA GLN A 22 9.65 -5.65 11.19
C GLN A 22 10.32 -6.95 10.74
N ARG A 23 10.43 -7.14 9.44
CA ARG A 23 11.12 -8.29 8.84
C ARG A 23 11.85 -7.86 7.58
N SER A 24 13.06 -8.38 7.38
CA SER A 24 13.77 -8.28 6.11
C SER A 24 13.67 -9.61 5.36
N ILE A 25 13.37 -9.56 4.07
CA ILE A 25 13.32 -10.69 3.15
C ILE A 25 14.19 -10.32 1.95
N GLY A 26 15.43 -10.84 1.91
CA GLY A 26 16.42 -10.42 0.93
C GLY A 26 16.65 -8.90 0.99
N ASP A 27 16.49 -8.23 -0.15
CA ASP A 27 16.66 -6.77 -0.29
C ASP A 27 15.40 -5.95 0.05
N VAL A 28 14.35 -6.61 0.55
CA VAL A 28 13.09 -5.96 0.94
C VAL A 28 12.96 -5.91 2.45
N SER A 29 12.74 -4.72 3.01
CA SER A 29 12.37 -4.54 4.41
C SER A 29 10.88 -4.28 4.53
N LEU A 30 10.15 -5.15 5.21
CA LEU A 30 8.73 -5.03 5.50
C LEU A 30 8.51 -4.59 6.95
N ARG A 31 7.70 -3.56 7.15
CA ARG A 31 7.34 -3.00 8.46
C ARG A 31 5.82 -2.88 8.57
N ILE A 32 5.25 -3.28 9.70
CA ILE A 32 3.84 -3.11 10.05
C ILE A 32 3.77 -2.24 11.29
N ALA A 33 3.26 -1.02 11.17
CA ALA A 33 3.11 -0.09 12.28
C ALA A 33 2.13 1.03 11.91
N ASN A 34 1.48 1.65 12.89
CA ASN A 34 0.68 2.87 12.69
C ASN A 34 -0.38 2.76 11.57
N SER A 35 -1.18 1.68 11.58
CA SER A 35 -2.18 1.40 10.52
C SER A 35 -1.61 1.24 9.11
N LYS A 36 -0.31 0.99 8.98
CA LYS A 36 0.36 0.88 7.69
C LYS A 36 1.30 -0.31 7.61
N VAL A 37 1.34 -0.91 6.43
CA VAL A 37 2.41 -1.83 6.04
C VAL A 37 3.30 -1.14 5.02
N GLU A 38 4.60 -1.09 5.28
CA GLU A 38 5.59 -0.48 4.42
C GLU A 38 6.56 -1.56 3.94
N ALA A 39 6.63 -1.79 2.64
CA ALA A 39 7.70 -2.57 2.02
C ALA A 39 8.69 -1.61 1.36
N SER A 40 9.90 -1.54 1.89
CA SER A 40 10.99 -0.70 1.40
C SER A 40 12.01 -1.54 0.65
N LEU A 41 12.37 -1.11 -0.56
CA LEU A 41 13.36 -1.77 -1.41
C LEU A 41 14.10 -0.77 -2.30
N ASP A 42 15.20 -1.21 -2.90
CA ASP A 42 15.94 -0.41 -3.87
C ASP A 42 15.16 -0.27 -5.20
N ALA A 43 15.21 0.91 -5.82
CA ALA A 43 14.51 1.17 -7.06
C ALA A 43 15.00 0.33 -8.24
N CYS A 44 16.27 -0.11 -8.24
CA CYS A 44 16.80 -1.04 -9.23
C CYS A 44 16.10 -2.40 -9.12
N VAL A 45 15.95 -2.93 -7.91
CA VAL A 45 15.24 -4.20 -7.66
C VAL A 45 13.78 -4.08 -8.09
N TYR A 46 13.12 -2.96 -7.74
CA TYR A 46 11.74 -2.71 -8.15
C TYR A 46 11.57 -2.63 -9.68
N GLY A 47 12.54 -2.05 -10.38
CA GLY A 47 12.49 -1.89 -11.84
C GLY A 47 12.88 -3.15 -12.63
N GLN A 48 13.67 -4.06 -12.04
CA GLN A 48 14.12 -5.29 -12.70
C GLN A 48 13.10 -6.43 -12.60
N ASP A 49 12.21 -6.38 -11.61
CA ASP A 49 11.27 -7.45 -11.34
C ASP A 49 9.82 -6.95 -11.41
N PRO A 50 9.16 -7.08 -12.56
CA PRO A 50 7.80 -6.57 -12.75
C PRO A 50 6.76 -7.28 -11.87
N GLY A 51 7.07 -8.48 -11.33
CA GLY A 51 6.18 -9.25 -10.46
C GLY A 51 6.42 -9.03 -8.96
N ILE A 52 7.35 -8.14 -8.58
CA ILE A 52 7.66 -7.89 -7.17
C ILE A 52 6.48 -7.26 -6.43
N ARG A 53 5.69 -6.42 -7.10
CA ARG A 53 4.51 -5.78 -6.50
C ARG A 53 3.46 -6.82 -6.13
N GLU A 54 3.11 -7.71 -7.05
CA GLU A 54 2.09 -8.75 -6.84
C GLU A 54 2.54 -9.78 -5.80
N ARG A 55 3.83 -10.10 -5.76
CA ARG A 55 4.39 -10.96 -4.70
C ARG A 55 4.31 -10.30 -3.33
N LEU A 56 4.70 -9.03 -3.22
CA LEU A 56 4.60 -8.29 -1.95
C LEU A 56 3.13 -8.12 -1.53
N GLN A 57 2.21 -7.87 -2.45
CA GLN A 57 0.77 -7.87 -2.20
C GLN A 57 0.33 -9.20 -1.58
N THR A 58 0.73 -10.32 -2.19
CA THR A 58 0.37 -11.66 -1.73
C THR A 58 0.95 -11.98 -0.35
N GLU A 59 2.21 -11.59 -0.11
CA GLU A 59 2.87 -11.72 1.20
C GLU A 59 2.16 -10.92 2.29
N VAL A 60 1.76 -9.67 2.00
CA VAL A 60 0.99 -8.84 2.92
C VAL A 60 -0.37 -9.49 3.19
N MET A 61 -1.12 -9.86 2.16
CA MET A 61 -2.44 -10.51 2.31
C MET A 61 -2.35 -11.82 3.10
N SER A 62 -1.34 -12.65 2.83
CA SER A 62 -1.11 -13.91 3.55
C SER A 62 -0.90 -13.68 5.05
N ARG A 63 -0.16 -12.64 5.43
CA ARG A 63 0.05 -12.28 6.83
C ARG A 63 -1.23 -11.82 7.53
N PHE A 64 -2.01 -10.98 6.89
CA PHE A 64 -3.30 -10.57 7.47
C PHE A 64 -4.27 -11.75 7.57
N GLY A 65 -4.29 -12.64 6.57
CA GLY A 65 -5.07 -13.89 6.64
C GLY A 65 -4.63 -14.78 7.81
N ALA A 66 -3.32 -14.96 8.01
CA ALA A 66 -2.80 -15.71 9.15
C ALA A 66 -3.16 -15.05 10.50
N ALA A 67 -3.02 -13.73 10.60
CA ALA A 67 -3.43 -12.98 11.79
C ALA A 67 -4.94 -13.07 12.05
N GLN A 68 -5.77 -13.11 11.00
CA GLN A 68 -7.23 -13.28 11.13
C GLN A 68 -7.60 -14.63 11.73
N LEU A 69 -6.89 -15.70 11.35
CA LEU A 69 -7.11 -17.03 11.92
C LEU A 69 -6.80 -17.08 13.41
N VAL A 70 -5.81 -16.30 13.88
CA VAL A 70 -5.40 -16.25 15.28
C VAL A 70 -6.29 -15.29 16.09
N ASN A 71 -6.50 -14.08 15.58
CA ASN A 71 -7.15 -13.00 16.31
C ASN A 71 -8.67 -13.03 16.19
N GLN A 72 -9.21 -13.72 15.18
CA GLN A 72 -10.65 -13.80 14.87
C GLN A 72 -11.33 -12.42 14.71
N LYS A 73 -10.54 -11.38 14.46
CA LYS A 73 -11.01 -10.01 14.24
C LYS A 73 -11.10 -9.73 12.73
N PRO A 74 -12.12 -8.99 12.27
CA PRO A 74 -12.14 -8.50 10.89
C PRO A 74 -11.03 -7.46 10.70
N TYR A 75 -10.55 -7.33 9.46
CA TYR A 75 -9.65 -6.27 9.05
C TYR A 75 -10.05 -5.73 7.68
N GLU A 76 -9.67 -4.49 7.41
CA GLU A 76 -9.65 -3.89 6.09
C GLU A 76 -8.19 -3.64 5.70
N LEU A 77 -7.83 -3.98 4.47
CA LEU A 77 -6.51 -3.74 3.89
C LEU A 77 -6.71 -3.08 2.52
N SER A 78 -5.89 -2.08 2.20
CA SER A 78 -5.95 -1.44 0.89
C SER A 78 -5.68 -2.46 -0.22
N ALA A 79 -6.52 -2.45 -1.26
CA ALA A 79 -6.40 -3.40 -2.38
C ALA A 79 -5.08 -3.24 -3.14
N ASN A 80 -4.62 -2.00 -3.28
CA ASN A 80 -3.35 -1.64 -3.90
C ASN A 80 -2.48 -0.83 -2.92
N PRO A 81 -1.14 -0.92 -3.04
CA PRO A 81 -0.24 -0.05 -2.31
C PRO A 81 -0.17 1.34 -2.91
N THR A 82 0.06 2.34 -2.07
CA THR A 82 0.63 3.63 -2.50
C THR A 82 2.14 3.45 -2.70
N ILE A 83 2.64 3.84 -3.86
CA ILE A 83 4.05 3.76 -4.21
C ILE A 83 4.70 5.12 -3.95
N VAL A 84 5.66 5.16 -3.04
CA VAL A 84 6.47 6.34 -2.75
C VAL A 84 7.90 6.07 -3.23
N ARG A 85 8.38 6.87 -4.18
CA ARG A 85 9.78 6.84 -4.62
C ARG A 85 10.51 8.02 -4.02
N SER A 86 11.63 7.75 -3.35
CA SER A 86 12.52 8.76 -2.78
C SER A 86 13.86 8.72 -3.49
N GLU A 87 14.24 9.83 -4.11
CA GLU A 87 15.54 10.02 -4.75
C GLU A 87 16.55 10.63 -3.77
N PRO A 88 17.87 10.41 -3.98
CA PRO A 88 18.92 10.98 -3.13
C PRO A 88 18.98 12.51 -3.11
N ASN A 89 18.44 13.17 -4.13
CA ASN A 89 18.34 14.64 -4.25
C ASN A 89 17.20 15.25 -3.40
N GLY A 90 16.50 14.43 -2.60
CA GLY A 90 15.37 14.86 -1.77
C GLY A 90 14.03 14.90 -2.52
N ARG A 91 14.02 14.65 -3.84
CA ARG A 91 12.79 14.54 -4.62
C ARG A 91 12.02 13.30 -4.21
N ARG A 92 10.72 13.48 -4.00
CA ARG A 92 9.78 12.39 -3.73
C ARG A 92 8.66 12.40 -4.75
N SER A 93 8.31 11.23 -5.27
CA SER A 93 7.09 11.04 -6.04
C SER A 93 6.19 10.04 -5.32
N VAL A 94 4.88 10.31 -5.36
CA VAL A 94 3.85 9.48 -4.74
C VAL A 94 2.87 9.11 -5.84
N VAL A 95 2.59 7.81 -5.96
CA VAL A 95 1.60 7.27 -6.88
C VAL A 95 0.62 6.45 -6.04
N ALA A 96 -0.64 6.87 -6.00
CA ALA A 96 -1.71 6.14 -5.34
C ALA A 96 -2.77 5.79 -6.38
N GLU A 97 -3.19 4.52 -6.41
CA GLU A 97 -4.36 4.11 -7.17
C GLU A 97 -5.57 4.14 -6.22
N PRO A 98 -6.56 5.02 -6.47
CA PRO A 98 -7.77 5.02 -5.66
C PRO A 98 -8.51 3.68 -5.84
N PRO A 99 -9.05 3.07 -4.77
CA PRO A 99 -9.92 1.91 -4.92
C PRO A 99 -11.10 2.32 -5.81
N GLY A 100 -11.48 1.44 -6.75
CA GLY A 100 -12.42 1.72 -7.83
C GLY A 100 -13.59 2.63 -7.41
N LEU A 101 -13.74 3.74 -8.12
CA LEU A 101 -14.76 4.75 -7.85
C LEU A 101 -16.15 4.17 -8.16
N ALA A 102 -16.95 3.88 -7.13
CA ALA A 102 -18.39 3.73 -7.28
C ALA A 102 -19.04 5.12 -7.19
N MET A 103 -19.31 5.74 -8.35
CA MET A 103 -19.94 7.06 -8.42
C MET A 103 -21.44 6.90 -8.72
N THR A 104 -22.29 7.13 -7.72
CA THR A 104 -23.74 7.24 -7.93
C THR A 104 -24.06 8.70 -8.27
N ILE A 105 -24.30 8.99 -9.55
CA ILE A 105 -24.80 10.31 -9.98
C ILE A 105 -26.32 10.32 -9.84
N VAL A 106 -26.84 11.17 -8.95
CA VAL A 106 -28.26 11.52 -8.92
C VAL A 106 -28.41 12.91 -9.54
N GLY A 107 -28.70 12.96 -10.84
CA GLY A 107 -28.94 14.20 -11.57
C GLY A 107 -30.38 14.67 -11.42
N HIS A 108 -30.59 15.82 -10.76
CA HIS A 108 -31.75 16.68 -11.02
C HIS A 108 -31.35 17.72 -12.08
N PRO A 109 -32.28 18.23 -12.92
CA PRO A 109 -31.92 18.92 -14.16
C PRO A 109 -31.17 20.23 -13.88
N VAL A 110 -30.01 20.40 -14.51
CA VAL A 110 -29.23 21.64 -14.48
C VAL A 110 -29.22 22.23 -15.89
N ASP A 111 -29.67 23.48 -15.99
CA ASP A 111 -29.52 24.34 -17.17
C ASP A 111 -28.04 24.68 -17.37
N ILE A 112 -27.50 24.45 -18.56
CA ILE A 112 -26.13 24.84 -18.93
C ILE A 112 -26.23 25.83 -20.09
N GLN A 113 -25.70 27.04 -19.88
CA GLN A 113 -25.46 28.02 -20.94
C GLN A 113 -23.96 27.99 -21.28
N VAL A 114 -23.66 27.71 -22.55
CA VAL A 114 -22.30 27.79 -23.11
C VAL A 114 -22.16 29.14 -23.80
N VAL A 115 -21.07 29.87 -23.50
CA VAL A 115 -20.68 31.13 -24.16
C VAL A 115 -19.64 30.82 -25.23
#